data_AF-M3A318-F1
#
_entry.id   AF-M3A318-F1
#
_cell.length_a   1.000
_cell.length_b   1.000
_cell.length_c   1.000
_cell.angle_alpha   90.00
_cell.angle_beta   90.00
_cell.angle_gamma   90.00
#
_symmetry.space_group_name_H-M   'P 1'
#
loop_
_entity.id
_entity.type
_entity.pdbx_description
1 polymer ?
#
loop_
_entity_poly.entity_id
_entity_poly.type
_entity_poly.pdbx_seq_one_letter_code
_entity_poly.pdbx_strand_id
1 'polypeptide(L)'
;MLQFTLQKLAIDAAASFDRNSDPKVVSDTLLEIIFGGLAADPLLDDLEKSDAMCAAREVVADWPSPIDTSSEDDARARIIAAARREFSLRGYNATTIRNIAEAAGVRMATLYRRIESKEEILSDVLRGFSDHFDRAVRAALLTGDSELANVDALAYVFVHARRRFREESDIVAFDWHDREPIEDPIAEYHRGTVQRLRLLEEVMDRGMRKGVIRDLAPAEQISSYLRHILWVPYQDYHRTSELKAQQFLRRILIRGFLDR
;
A
#
# COMPACT_ATOMS: atom_id res chain seq x y z
N MET A 1 12.69 -9.45 11.03
CA MET A 1 11.50 -8.65 10.68
C MET A 1 11.34 -7.44 11.58
N LEU A 2 11.21 -7.55 12.92
CA LEU A 2 11.07 -6.37 13.80
C LEU A 2 12.20 -5.34 13.62
N GLN A 3 13.47 -5.78 13.65
CA GLN A 3 14.60 -4.89 13.39
C GLN A 3 14.50 -4.20 12.02
N PHE A 4 14.05 -4.94 10.99
CA PHE A 4 13.85 -4.40 9.65
C PHE A 4 12.72 -3.36 9.62
N THR A 5 11.60 -3.60 10.33
CA THR A 5 10.53 -2.63 10.51
C THR A 5 11.06 -1.34 11.10
N LEU A 6 11.75 -1.42 12.25
CA LEU A 6 12.26 -0.25 12.96
C LEU A 6 13.27 0.53 12.12
N GLN A 7 14.16 -0.18 11.40
CA GLN A 7 15.12 0.45 10.50
C GLN A 7 14.41 1.18 9.35
N LYS A 8 13.40 0.57 8.73
CA LYS A 8 12.66 1.17 7.63
C LYS A 8 11.86 2.39 8.07
N LEU A 9 11.09 2.26 9.15
CA LEU A 9 10.35 3.39 9.71
C LEU A 9 11.27 4.56 10.10
N ALA A 10 12.47 4.29 10.61
CA ALA A 10 13.44 5.34 10.92
C ALA A 10 13.99 6.05 9.68
N ILE A 11 14.24 5.32 8.59
CA ILE A 11 14.71 5.88 7.32
C ILE A 11 13.60 6.72 6.67
N ASP A 12 12.37 6.22 6.71
CA ASP A 12 11.26 6.81 5.97
C ASP A 12 10.57 7.96 6.75
N ALA A 13 10.83 8.08 8.06
CA ALA A 13 10.18 9.05 8.96
C ALA A 13 10.24 10.50 8.47
N ALA A 14 11.37 10.95 7.93
CA ALA A 14 11.56 12.34 7.51
C ALA A 14 10.71 12.74 6.27
N ALA A 15 10.26 11.75 5.49
CA ALA A 15 9.47 11.96 4.28
C ALA A 15 7.97 11.65 4.47
N SER A 16 7.62 11.10 5.63
CA SER A 16 6.37 10.37 5.87
C SER A 16 5.39 11.10 6.79
N PHE A 17 5.91 11.94 7.69
CA PHE A 17 5.11 12.62 8.71
C PHE A 17 5.04 14.12 8.45
N ASP A 18 3.93 14.73 8.86
CA ASP A 18 3.76 16.18 8.79
C ASP A 18 4.94 16.86 9.49
N ARG A 19 5.55 17.85 8.82
CA ARG A 19 6.67 18.63 9.34
C ARG A 19 6.34 19.34 10.66
N ASN A 20 5.05 19.54 10.95
CA ASN A 20 4.59 20.13 12.22
C ASN A 20 4.41 19.11 13.35
N SER A 21 4.50 17.80 13.07
CA SER A 21 4.39 16.77 14.11
C SER A 21 5.65 16.72 14.98
N ASP A 22 5.49 16.59 16.30
CA ASP A 22 6.61 16.37 17.21
C ASP A 22 7.22 14.96 16.96
N PRO A 23 8.49 14.86 16.53
CA PRO A 23 9.12 13.57 16.24
C PRO A 23 9.12 12.60 17.42
N LYS A 24 9.16 13.11 18.65
CA LYS A 24 9.11 12.27 19.85
C LYS A 24 7.73 11.63 19.99
N VAL A 25 6.65 12.40 19.81
CA VAL A 25 5.27 11.90 19.89
C VAL A 25 5.00 10.86 18.80
N VAL A 26 5.46 11.11 17.59
CA VAL A 26 5.36 10.16 16.47
C VAL A 26 6.07 8.85 16.82
N SER A 27 7.32 8.94 17.28
CA SER A 27 8.12 7.77 17.65
C SER A 27 7.48 6.98 18.80
N ASP A 28 7.08 7.66 19.87
CA ASP A 28 6.46 7.01 21.04
C ASP A 28 5.17 6.28 20.64
N THR A 29 4.33 6.88 19.79
CA THR A 29 3.08 6.28 19.32
C THR A 29 3.33 5.08 18.41
N LEU A 30 4.27 5.17 17.47
CA LEU A 30 4.66 4.04 16.62
C LEU A 30 5.19 2.87 17.45
N LEU A 31 6.00 3.15 18.46
CA LEU A 31 6.51 2.15 19.39
C LEU A 31 5.37 1.53 20.19
N GLU A 32 4.43 2.31 20.70
CA GLU A 32 3.23 1.79 21.37
C GLU A 32 2.42 0.87 20.47
N ILE A 33 2.21 1.22 19.19
CA ILE A 33 1.53 0.35 18.23
C ILE A 33 2.33 -0.96 18.06
N ILE A 34 3.63 -0.88 17.73
CA ILE A 34 4.44 -2.07 17.41
C ILE A 34 4.64 -2.99 18.61
N PHE A 35 4.87 -2.43 19.80
CA PHE A 35 5.19 -3.19 21.00
C PHE A 35 3.98 -3.53 21.84
N GLY A 36 2.96 -2.67 21.89
CA GLY A 36 1.75 -2.88 22.69
C GLY A 36 0.48 -3.23 21.89
N GLY A 37 0.51 -3.16 20.55
CA GLY A 37 -0.62 -3.52 19.69
C GLY A 37 -1.76 -2.51 19.68
N LEU A 38 -2.78 -2.73 18.88
CA LEU A 38 -3.98 -1.89 18.84
C LEU A 38 -5.10 -2.44 19.72
N ALA A 39 -5.12 -3.74 20.02
CA ALA A 39 -6.19 -4.35 20.77
C ALA A 39 -6.22 -3.85 22.22
N ALA A 40 -7.41 -3.46 22.69
CA ALA A 40 -7.61 -3.09 24.09
C ALA A 40 -7.78 -4.31 25.03
N ASP A 41 -8.25 -5.46 24.50
CA ASP A 41 -8.45 -6.71 25.24
C ASP A 41 -7.72 -7.88 24.55
N PRO A 42 -7.05 -8.79 25.29
CA PRO A 42 -6.35 -9.96 24.75
C PRO A 42 -7.24 -11.04 24.11
N LEU A 43 -8.57 -11.04 24.29
CA LEU A 43 -9.47 -11.99 23.60
C LEU A 43 -9.86 -11.45 22.22
N LEU A 44 -9.14 -11.91 21.20
CA LEU A 44 -9.50 -11.66 19.81
C LEU A 44 -10.12 -12.92 19.25
N ASP A 45 -11.31 -12.78 18.67
CA ASP A 45 -11.94 -13.79 17.83
C ASP A 45 -10.95 -14.28 16.76
N ASP A 46 -11.25 -15.42 16.15
CA ASP A 46 -10.43 -16.00 15.09
C ASP A 46 -10.41 -15.08 13.84
N LEU A 47 -9.49 -14.09 13.85
CA LEU A 47 -9.35 -13.07 12.81
C LEU A 47 -9.14 -13.70 11.42
N GLU A 48 -8.57 -14.91 11.36
CA GLU A 48 -8.37 -15.64 10.09
C GLU A 48 -9.67 -16.09 9.43
N LYS A 49 -10.74 -16.22 10.21
CA LYS A 49 -12.07 -16.64 9.76
C LYS A 49 -13.10 -15.51 9.77
N SER A 50 -12.67 -14.28 10.08
CA SER A 50 -13.55 -13.12 10.08
C SER A 50 -14.11 -12.84 8.68
N ASP A 51 -15.31 -12.26 8.63
CA ASP A 51 -15.95 -11.85 7.38
C ASP A 51 -15.10 -10.85 6.59
N ALA A 52 -14.39 -9.95 7.28
CA ALA A 52 -13.43 -9.02 6.69
C ALA A 52 -12.31 -9.75 5.93
N MET A 53 -11.73 -10.78 6.58
CA MET A 53 -10.65 -11.59 5.99
C MET A 53 -11.15 -12.42 4.81
N CYS A 54 -12.35 -13.00 4.90
CA CYS A 54 -12.97 -13.74 3.81
C CYS A 54 -13.20 -12.84 2.59
N ALA A 55 -13.81 -11.66 2.78
CA ALA A 55 -14.06 -10.71 1.71
C ALA A 55 -12.76 -10.20 1.07
N ALA A 56 -11.73 -9.89 1.88
CA ALA A 56 -10.43 -9.49 1.37
C ALA A 56 -9.77 -10.60 0.52
N ARG A 57 -9.81 -11.86 0.99
CA ARG A 57 -9.26 -13.02 0.26
C ARG A 57 -9.95 -13.24 -1.07
N GLU A 58 -11.28 -13.13 -1.11
CA GLU A 58 -12.06 -13.29 -2.33
C GLU A 58 -11.63 -12.28 -3.39
N VAL A 59 -11.52 -10.99 -3.03
CA VAL A 59 -11.08 -9.95 -3.97
C VAL A 59 -9.61 -10.12 -4.37
N VAL A 60 -8.72 -10.47 -3.44
CA VAL A 60 -7.29 -10.68 -3.73
C VAL A 60 -7.08 -11.88 -4.65
N ALA A 61 -7.90 -12.92 -4.54
CA ALA A 61 -7.85 -14.08 -5.43
C ALA A 61 -8.25 -13.76 -6.88
N ASP A 62 -9.08 -12.74 -7.09
CA ASP A 62 -9.53 -12.25 -8.41
C ASP A 62 -8.54 -11.28 -9.07
N TRP A 63 -7.52 -10.81 -8.34
CA TRP A 63 -6.50 -9.99 -8.98
C TRP A 63 -5.86 -10.78 -10.15
N PRO A 64 -5.46 -10.14 -11.28
CA PRO A 64 -4.84 -10.79 -12.46
C PRO A 64 -3.63 -11.76 -12.21
N SER A 65 -2.79 -12.07 -13.18
CA SER A 65 -1.43 -12.59 -12.89
C SER A 65 -0.42 -11.60 -13.45
N PRO A 66 0.80 -11.46 -12.90
CA PRO A 66 1.83 -10.62 -13.50
C PRO A 66 2.14 -10.99 -14.97
N ILE A 67 1.73 -12.20 -15.39
CA ILE A 67 1.96 -12.78 -16.72
C ILE A 67 0.75 -12.58 -17.65
N ASP A 68 -0.42 -12.16 -17.15
CA ASP A 68 -1.69 -12.25 -17.91
C ASP A 68 -1.98 -11.04 -18.83
N THR A 69 -0.97 -10.21 -19.10
CA THR A 69 -1.11 -9.03 -19.96
C THR A 69 -0.33 -9.19 -21.26
N SER A 70 -0.70 -10.19 -22.07
CA SER A 70 -0.27 -10.22 -23.47
C SER A 70 -1.23 -10.98 -24.37
N SER A 71 -2.09 -10.25 -25.08
CA SER A 71 -2.08 -10.45 -26.52
C SER A 71 -0.79 -9.77 -27.03
N GLU A 72 0.21 -10.55 -27.41
CA GLU A 72 1.50 -10.03 -27.95
C GLU A 72 1.32 -9.06 -29.14
N ASP A 73 0.14 -9.10 -29.78
CA ASP A 73 -0.24 -8.28 -30.93
C ASP A 73 -0.63 -6.82 -30.60
N ASP A 74 -0.86 -6.45 -29.33
CA ASP A 74 -1.17 -5.05 -29.00
C ASP A 74 0.11 -4.25 -28.65
N ALA A 75 0.49 -3.37 -29.57
CA ALA A 75 1.60 -2.43 -29.37
C ALA A 75 1.38 -1.54 -28.14
N ARG A 76 0.13 -1.19 -27.79
CA ARG A 76 -0.17 -0.37 -26.60
C ARG A 76 0.13 -1.15 -25.32
N ALA A 77 -0.32 -2.39 -25.21
CA ALA A 77 0.00 -3.26 -24.07
C ALA A 77 1.53 -3.40 -23.86
N ARG A 78 2.30 -3.60 -24.94
CA ARG A 78 3.78 -3.64 -24.85
C ARG A 78 4.39 -2.34 -24.35
N ILE A 79 3.87 -1.19 -24.79
CA ILE A 79 4.33 0.14 -24.32
C ILE A 79 4.07 0.29 -22.82
N ILE A 80 2.85 -0.02 -22.34
CA ILE A 80 2.50 0.10 -20.92
C ILE A 80 3.35 -0.85 -20.06
N ALA A 81 3.54 -2.10 -20.50
CA ALA A 81 4.38 -3.07 -19.77
C ALA A 81 5.85 -2.65 -19.71
N ALA A 82 6.41 -2.09 -20.79
CA ALA A 82 7.77 -1.57 -20.81
C ALA A 82 7.91 -0.33 -19.92
N ALA A 83 6.94 0.58 -19.97
CA ALA A 83 6.93 1.79 -19.16
C ALA A 83 6.86 1.47 -17.66
N ARG A 84 5.99 0.54 -17.25
CA ARG A 84 5.90 0.07 -15.87
C ARG A 84 7.25 -0.38 -15.31
N ARG A 85 7.96 -1.23 -16.06
CA ARG A 85 9.31 -1.70 -15.69
C ARG A 85 10.29 -0.53 -15.59
N GLU A 86 10.36 0.31 -16.62
CA GLU A 86 11.31 1.43 -16.67
C GLU A 86 11.06 2.44 -15.53
N PHE A 87 9.81 2.80 -15.27
CA PHE A 87 9.44 3.66 -14.15
C PHE A 87 9.81 3.05 -12.80
N SER A 88 9.56 1.75 -12.59
CA SER A 88 9.93 1.08 -11.32
C SER A 88 11.44 1.00 -11.10
N LEU A 89 12.23 0.91 -12.17
CA LEU A 89 13.69 0.72 -12.10
C LEU A 89 14.45 2.04 -11.98
N ARG A 90 13.99 3.08 -12.68
CA ARG A 90 14.72 4.35 -12.83
C ARG A 90 14.02 5.53 -12.17
N GLY A 91 12.75 5.37 -11.82
CA GLY A 91 11.85 6.46 -11.41
C GLY A 91 11.23 7.18 -12.60
N TYR A 92 10.11 7.87 -12.34
CA TYR A 92 9.36 8.60 -13.37
C TYR A 92 10.22 9.66 -14.07
N ASN A 93 10.86 10.54 -13.30
CA ASN A 93 11.60 11.69 -13.82
C ASN A 93 12.80 11.29 -14.72
N ALA A 94 13.52 10.21 -14.36
CA ALA A 94 14.67 9.74 -15.13
C ALA A 94 14.30 8.89 -16.36
N THR A 95 13.04 8.47 -16.47
CA THR A 95 12.56 7.68 -17.61
C THR A 95 12.09 8.59 -18.74
N THR A 96 12.59 8.36 -19.95
CA THR A 96 12.17 9.08 -21.17
C THR A 96 11.26 8.23 -22.05
N ILE A 97 10.43 8.88 -22.87
CA ILE A 97 9.59 8.20 -23.88
C ILE A 97 10.44 7.33 -24.83
N ARG A 98 11.68 7.76 -25.11
CA ARG A 98 12.62 6.97 -25.92
C ARG A 98 13.03 5.67 -25.23
N ASN A 99 13.33 5.70 -23.93
CA ASN A 99 13.64 4.49 -23.17
C ASN A 99 12.48 3.49 -23.23
N ILE A 100 11.25 3.99 -23.09
CA ILE A 100 10.03 3.17 -23.17
C ILE A 100 9.88 2.55 -24.57
N ALA A 101 10.07 3.33 -25.65
CA ALA A 101 9.98 2.83 -27.02
C ALA A 101 11.00 1.73 -27.31
N GLU A 102 12.25 1.93 -26.87
CA GLU A 102 13.34 0.96 -27.00
C GLU A 102 13.02 -0.33 -26.23
N ALA A 103 12.60 -0.21 -24.97
CA ALA A 103 12.24 -1.36 -24.12
C ALA A 103 11.00 -2.12 -24.64
N ALA A 104 10.04 -1.42 -25.24
CA ALA A 104 8.85 -2.02 -25.84
C ALA A 104 9.11 -2.64 -27.22
N GLY A 105 10.26 -2.37 -27.85
CA GLY A 105 10.56 -2.80 -29.21
C GLY A 105 9.63 -2.16 -30.25
N VAL A 106 9.30 -0.87 -30.08
CA VAL A 106 8.45 -0.11 -31.00
C VAL A 106 9.19 1.11 -31.55
N ARG A 107 8.86 1.52 -32.78
CA ARG A 107 9.36 2.78 -33.34
C ARG A 107 8.70 3.98 -32.65
N MET A 108 9.42 5.09 -32.47
CA MET A 108 8.89 6.34 -31.87
C MET A 108 7.57 6.80 -32.52
N ALA A 109 7.48 6.77 -33.86
CA ALA A 109 6.26 7.13 -34.58
C ALA A 109 5.06 6.20 -34.28
N THR A 110 5.32 4.96 -33.83
CA THR A 110 4.25 4.06 -33.38
C THR A 110 3.84 4.39 -31.95
N LEU A 111 4.79 4.72 -31.07
CA LEU A 111 4.48 5.13 -29.70
C LEU A 111 3.61 6.40 -29.68
N TYR A 112 4.02 7.46 -30.38
CA TYR A 112 3.26 8.73 -30.43
C TYR A 112 1.88 8.61 -31.09
N ARG A 113 1.58 7.51 -31.80
CA ARG A 113 0.23 7.24 -32.33
C ARG A 113 -0.67 6.52 -31.32
N ARG A 114 -0.11 5.95 -30.27
CA ARG A 114 -0.82 5.12 -29.27
C ARG A 114 -0.99 5.80 -27.93
N ILE A 115 -0.12 6.76 -27.63
CA ILE A 115 -0.04 7.49 -26.36
C ILE A 115 0.22 8.96 -26.67
N GLU A 116 -0.45 9.84 -25.94
CA GLU A 116 -0.34 11.30 -26.00
C GLU A 116 0.87 11.83 -25.22
N SER A 117 1.10 11.35 -23.99
CA SER A 117 2.14 11.91 -23.10
C SER A 117 2.76 10.88 -22.14
N LYS A 118 3.85 11.25 -21.44
CA LYS A 118 4.50 10.37 -20.45
C LYS A 118 3.62 10.22 -19.21
N GLU A 119 2.88 11.27 -18.89
CA GLU A 119 1.91 11.39 -17.81
C GLU A 119 0.73 10.43 -18.05
N GLU A 120 0.21 10.36 -19.28
CA GLU A 120 -0.84 9.41 -19.65
C GLU A 120 -0.36 7.97 -19.46
N ILE A 121 0.87 7.65 -19.88
CA ILE A 121 1.45 6.30 -19.67
C ILE A 121 1.49 5.97 -18.18
N LEU A 122 1.94 6.92 -17.34
CA LEU A 122 2.01 6.68 -15.90
C LEU A 122 0.62 6.47 -15.28
N SER A 123 -0.36 7.31 -15.64
CA SER A 123 -1.75 7.14 -15.21
C SER A 123 -2.28 5.76 -15.57
N ASP A 124 -2.06 5.31 -16.81
CA ASP A 124 -2.47 3.99 -17.27
C ASP A 124 -1.77 2.84 -16.57
N VAL A 125 -0.48 2.99 -16.28
CA VAL A 125 0.28 2.00 -15.49
C VAL A 125 -0.33 1.83 -14.11
N LEU A 126 -0.75 2.92 -13.46
CA LEU A 126 -1.26 2.89 -12.09
C LEU A 126 -2.77 2.63 -11.98
N ARG A 127 -3.57 2.93 -13.01
CA ARG A 127 -5.03 2.81 -12.96
C ARG A 127 -5.48 1.39 -12.61
N GLY A 128 -4.99 0.41 -13.36
CA GLY A 128 -5.33 -1.00 -13.12
C GLY A 128 -4.93 -1.45 -11.71
N PHE A 129 -3.76 -1.07 -11.22
CA PHE A 129 -3.37 -1.35 -9.83
C PHE A 129 -4.31 -0.69 -8.82
N SER A 130 -4.61 0.60 -9.01
CA SER A 130 -5.46 1.40 -8.11
C SER A 130 -6.85 0.79 -7.97
N ASP A 131 -7.48 0.41 -9.08
CA ASP A 131 -8.83 -0.17 -9.08
C ASP A 131 -8.89 -1.50 -8.29
N HIS A 132 -7.94 -2.39 -8.52
CA HIS A 132 -7.84 -3.67 -7.80
C HIS A 132 -7.56 -3.46 -6.31
N PHE A 133 -6.67 -2.53 -6.00
CA PHE A 133 -6.29 -2.21 -4.63
C PHE A 133 -7.45 -1.54 -3.86
N ASP A 134 -8.16 -0.61 -4.48
CA ASP A 134 -9.32 0.07 -3.90
C ASP A 134 -10.45 -0.89 -3.59
N ARG A 135 -10.76 -1.82 -4.50
CA ARG A 135 -11.74 -2.89 -4.27
C ARG A 135 -11.36 -3.72 -3.03
N ALA A 136 -10.10 -4.12 -2.91
CA ALA A 136 -9.64 -4.96 -1.81
C ALA A 136 -9.62 -4.21 -0.47
N VAL A 137 -9.17 -2.95 -0.45
CA VAL A 137 -9.21 -2.11 0.76
C VAL A 137 -10.65 -1.89 1.22
N ARG A 138 -11.58 -1.61 0.30
CA ARG A 138 -13.01 -1.49 0.63
C ARG A 138 -13.57 -2.79 1.17
N ALA A 139 -13.28 -3.93 0.55
CA ALA A 139 -13.72 -5.23 1.04
C ALA A 139 -13.20 -5.50 2.47
N ALA A 140 -11.93 -5.20 2.73
CA ALA A 140 -11.30 -5.38 4.04
C ALA A 140 -11.84 -4.44 5.12
N LEU A 141 -12.17 -3.19 4.79
CA LEU A 141 -12.55 -2.16 5.78
C LEU A 141 -14.06 -1.96 5.95
N LEU A 142 -14.87 -2.38 4.97
CA LEU A 142 -16.33 -2.19 4.97
C LEU A 142 -17.11 -3.49 5.20
N THR A 143 -16.44 -4.63 5.24
CA THR A 143 -17.02 -5.95 5.57
C THR A 143 -16.41 -6.40 6.88
N GLY A 144 -17.21 -6.82 7.87
CA GLY A 144 -16.68 -7.43 9.09
C GLY A 144 -17.42 -7.05 10.36
N ASP A 145 -17.27 -7.94 11.35
CA ASP A 145 -17.94 -7.83 12.66
C ASP A 145 -17.12 -7.05 13.69
N SER A 146 -15.83 -6.78 13.42
CA SER A 146 -14.89 -6.14 14.35
C SER A 146 -13.86 -5.27 13.64
N GLU A 147 -13.63 -4.06 14.16
CA GLU A 147 -12.66 -3.11 13.62
C GLU A 147 -11.22 -3.66 13.62
N LEU A 148 -10.86 -4.53 14.58
CA LEU A 148 -9.56 -5.21 14.57
C LEU A 148 -9.45 -6.26 13.46
N ALA A 149 -10.55 -6.93 13.12
CA ALA A 149 -10.60 -7.82 11.97
C ALA A 149 -10.46 -7.05 10.65
N ASN A 150 -11.04 -5.85 10.56
CA ASN A 150 -10.84 -4.96 9.43
C ASN A 150 -9.35 -4.56 9.27
N VAL A 151 -8.66 -4.20 10.36
CA VAL A 151 -7.22 -3.85 10.33
C VAL A 151 -6.37 -5.07 9.95
N ASP A 152 -6.68 -6.26 10.46
CA ASP A 152 -5.97 -7.49 10.08
C ASP A 152 -6.18 -7.86 8.60
N ALA A 153 -7.42 -7.76 8.11
CA ALA A 153 -7.73 -7.95 6.69
C ALA A 153 -7.05 -6.89 5.80
N LEU A 154 -6.94 -5.65 6.28
CA LEU A 154 -6.20 -4.61 5.57
C LEU A 154 -4.71 -4.98 5.46
N ALA A 155 -4.10 -5.48 6.55
CA ALA A 155 -2.72 -5.95 6.52
C ALA A 155 -2.52 -7.05 5.46
N TYR A 156 -3.50 -7.97 5.33
CA TYR A 156 -3.48 -9.01 4.32
C TYR A 156 -3.46 -8.41 2.91
N VAL A 157 -4.35 -7.46 2.63
CA VAL A 157 -4.39 -6.75 1.34
C VAL A 157 -3.05 -6.11 1.01
N PHE A 158 -2.40 -5.42 1.95
CA PHE A 158 -1.11 -4.76 1.72
C PHE A 158 0.03 -5.75 1.40
N VAL A 159 0.12 -6.84 2.17
CA VAL A 159 1.13 -7.89 1.96
C VAL A 159 1.01 -8.49 0.56
N HIS A 160 -0.22 -8.82 0.15
CA HIS A 160 -0.48 -9.40 -1.15
C HIS A 160 -0.31 -8.37 -2.27
N ALA A 161 -0.76 -7.12 -2.07
CA ALA A 161 -0.65 -6.06 -3.06
C ALA A 161 0.81 -5.82 -3.43
N ARG A 162 1.71 -5.75 -2.44
CA ARG A 162 3.13 -5.51 -2.75
C ARG A 162 3.77 -6.67 -3.51
N ARG A 163 3.39 -7.92 -3.23
CA ARG A 163 3.89 -9.04 -4.03
C ARG A 163 3.34 -9.00 -5.45
N ARG A 164 2.06 -8.65 -5.59
CA ARG A 164 1.32 -8.78 -6.83
C ARG A 164 1.52 -7.64 -7.81
N PHE A 165 1.68 -6.44 -7.29
CA PHE A 165 1.85 -5.17 -8.00
C PHE A 165 3.17 -4.52 -7.59
N ARG A 166 4.26 -5.29 -7.61
CA ARG A 166 5.57 -4.87 -7.09
C ARG A 166 6.09 -3.63 -7.81
N GLU A 167 6.01 -3.62 -9.14
CA GLU A 167 6.52 -2.52 -9.96
C GLU A 167 5.71 -1.24 -9.72
N GLU A 168 4.37 -1.34 -9.67
CA GLU A 168 3.49 -0.22 -9.36
C GLU A 168 3.71 0.30 -7.93
N SER A 169 3.91 -0.61 -6.97
CA SER A 169 4.23 -0.27 -5.58
C SER A 169 5.57 0.44 -5.46
N ASP A 170 6.57 0.05 -6.26
CA ASP A 170 7.88 0.72 -6.30
C ASP A 170 7.74 2.13 -6.90
N ILE A 171 6.99 2.29 -8.00
CA ILE A 171 6.74 3.59 -8.65
C ILE A 171 6.19 4.60 -7.65
N VAL A 172 5.11 4.24 -6.94
CA VAL A 172 4.43 5.17 -6.02
C VAL A 172 5.18 5.37 -4.70
N ALA A 173 6.06 4.44 -4.30
CA ALA A 173 6.93 4.61 -3.13
C ALA A 173 8.05 5.63 -3.40
N PHE A 174 8.61 5.67 -4.62
CA PHE A 174 9.65 6.64 -4.98
C PHE A 174 9.10 8.07 -5.12
N ASP A 175 7.88 8.23 -5.62
CA ASP A 175 7.30 9.55 -5.98
C ASP A 175 6.48 10.21 -4.86
N TRP A 176 6.34 9.56 -3.69
CA TRP A 176 5.59 10.10 -2.54
C TRP A 176 6.22 11.35 -1.87
N HIS A 177 7.34 11.85 -2.40
CA HIS A 177 8.07 12.97 -1.82
C HIS A 177 7.50 14.32 -2.30
N ASP A 178 6.48 14.79 -1.58
CA ASP A 178 6.18 16.19 -1.21
C ASP A 178 6.78 17.28 -2.13
N ARG A 179 6.42 17.23 -3.40
CA ARG A 179 6.62 18.31 -4.36
C ARG A 179 5.30 18.45 -5.07
N GLU A 180 4.60 19.57 -4.88
CA GLU A 180 3.53 19.96 -5.80
C GLU A 180 4.18 20.27 -7.15
N PRO A 181 4.00 19.46 -8.22
CA PRO A 181 4.14 19.98 -9.55
C PRO A 181 2.81 20.68 -9.90
N ILE A 182 2.86 21.70 -10.74
CA ILE A 182 1.67 22.37 -11.27
C ILE A 182 0.78 21.37 -12.06
N GLU A 183 1.35 20.22 -12.47
CA GLU A 183 0.68 19.06 -13.06
C GLU A 183 1.12 17.79 -12.31
N ASP A 184 0.24 17.24 -11.48
CA ASP A 184 0.47 15.97 -10.77
C ASP A 184 0.04 14.78 -11.67
N PRO A 185 0.99 14.03 -12.25
CA PRO A 185 0.67 12.94 -13.18
C PRO A 185 0.02 11.72 -12.48
N ILE A 186 -0.03 11.73 -11.15
CA ILE A 186 -0.61 10.68 -10.33
C ILE A 186 -1.74 11.20 -9.42
N ALA A 187 -2.36 12.32 -9.79
CA ALA A 187 -3.46 12.94 -9.02
C ALA A 187 -4.63 11.99 -8.74
N GLU A 188 -4.97 11.10 -9.68
CA GLU A 188 -6.00 10.08 -9.48
C GLU A 188 -5.59 9.07 -8.40
N TYR A 189 -4.35 8.58 -8.44
CA TYR A 189 -3.80 7.68 -7.44
C TYR A 189 -3.75 8.34 -6.04
N HIS A 190 -3.35 9.61 -5.97
CA HIS A 190 -3.35 10.38 -4.72
C HIS A 190 -4.76 10.56 -4.17
N ARG A 191 -5.75 10.89 -5.02
CA ARG A 191 -7.15 10.99 -4.61
C ARG A 191 -7.65 9.66 -4.03
N GLY A 192 -7.36 8.54 -4.69
CA GLY A 192 -7.67 7.21 -4.16
C GLY A 192 -7.00 6.96 -2.81
N THR A 193 -5.74 7.38 -2.65
CA THR A 193 -5.00 7.25 -1.38
C THR A 193 -5.65 8.01 -0.24
N VAL A 194 -6.09 9.26 -0.49
CA VAL A 194 -6.82 10.05 0.51
C VAL A 194 -8.14 9.37 0.89
N GLN A 195 -8.87 8.82 -0.08
CA GLN A 195 -10.12 8.09 0.20
C GLN A 195 -9.87 6.82 1.04
N ARG A 196 -8.85 6.03 0.71
CA ARG A 196 -8.47 4.83 1.48
C ARG A 196 -8.10 5.20 2.91
N LEU A 197 -7.36 6.30 3.12
CA LEU A 197 -6.97 6.76 4.45
C LEU A 197 -8.19 7.18 5.28
N ARG A 198 -9.16 7.88 4.68
CA ARG A 198 -10.43 8.22 5.36
C ARG A 198 -11.21 6.98 5.80
N LEU A 199 -11.28 5.95 4.95
CA LEU A 199 -11.94 4.69 5.34
C LEU A 199 -11.25 4.03 6.55
N LEU A 200 -9.93 4.04 6.59
CA LEU A 200 -9.17 3.54 7.74
C LEU A 200 -9.43 4.39 8.98
N GLU A 201 -9.42 5.71 8.85
CA GLU A 201 -9.74 6.65 9.94
C GLU A 201 -11.11 6.37 10.57
N GLU A 202 -12.14 6.17 9.73
CA GLU A 202 -13.47 5.82 10.20
C GLU A 202 -13.51 4.48 10.97
N VAL A 203 -12.73 3.49 10.55
CA VAL A 203 -12.59 2.21 11.26
C VAL A 203 -11.87 2.42 12.60
N MET A 204 -10.78 3.18 12.62
CA MET A 204 -10.03 3.47 13.84
C MET A 204 -10.89 4.23 14.85
N ASP A 205 -11.57 5.29 14.43
CA ASP A 205 -12.46 6.09 15.28
C ASP A 205 -13.60 5.24 15.86
N ARG A 206 -14.25 4.41 15.05
CA ARG A 206 -15.29 3.48 15.55
C ARG A 206 -14.73 2.50 16.57
N GLY A 207 -13.57 1.91 16.31
CA GLY A 207 -12.95 0.93 17.20
C GLY A 207 -12.51 1.54 18.53
N MET A 208 -11.97 2.76 18.50
CA MET A 208 -11.60 3.52 19.70
C MET A 208 -12.82 3.88 20.53
N ARG A 209 -13.90 4.38 19.90
CA ARG A 209 -15.17 4.69 20.59
C ARG A 209 -15.84 3.46 21.21
N LYS A 210 -15.73 2.30 20.56
CA LYS A 210 -16.20 1.02 21.11
C LYS A 210 -15.29 0.46 22.21
N GLY A 211 -14.09 1.02 22.39
CA GLY A 211 -13.10 0.53 23.33
C GLY A 211 -12.43 -0.78 22.92
N VAL A 212 -12.56 -1.21 21.65
CA VAL A 212 -11.89 -2.42 21.14
C VAL A 212 -10.48 -2.11 20.62
N ILE A 213 -10.26 -0.88 20.17
CA ILE A 213 -8.94 -0.34 19.80
C ILE A 213 -8.47 0.63 20.89
N ARG A 214 -7.20 0.54 21.29
CA ARG A 214 -6.57 1.44 22.27
C ARG A 214 -6.57 2.89 21.77
N ASP A 215 -6.92 3.81 22.65
CA ASP A 215 -6.87 5.25 22.39
C ASP A 215 -5.43 5.79 22.62
N LEU A 216 -4.58 5.67 21.61
CA LEU A 216 -3.16 6.04 21.68
C LEU A 216 -2.88 7.47 21.17
N ALA A 217 -3.69 7.93 20.22
CA ALA A 217 -3.61 9.21 19.51
C ALA A 217 -4.91 9.41 18.71
N PRO A 218 -5.20 10.60 18.16
CA PRO A 218 -6.34 10.80 17.28
C PRO A 218 -6.37 9.81 16.11
N ALA A 219 -7.58 9.37 15.72
CA ALA A 219 -7.78 8.34 14.68
C ALA A 219 -7.06 8.66 13.36
N GLU A 220 -7.05 9.93 12.94
CA GLU A 220 -6.32 10.42 11.76
C GLU A 220 -4.81 10.10 11.86
N GLN A 221 -4.19 10.40 13.00
CA GLN A 221 -2.76 10.17 13.23
C GLN A 221 -2.45 8.68 13.27
N ILE A 222 -3.24 7.89 14.00
CA ILE A 222 -3.05 6.43 14.04
C ILE A 222 -3.18 5.85 12.63
N SER A 223 -4.17 6.27 11.85
CA SER A 223 -4.39 5.77 10.49
C SER A 223 -3.21 6.09 9.57
N SER A 224 -2.66 7.30 9.68
CA SER A 224 -1.42 7.66 9.00
C SER A 224 -0.28 6.73 9.42
N TYR A 225 -0.05 6.53 10.72
CA TYR A 225 1.02 5.68 11.23
C TYR A 225 0.87 4.21 10.82
N LEU A 226 -0.35 3.67 10.86
CA LEU A 226 -0.65 2.32 10.38
C LEU A 226 -0.35 2.17 8.91
N ARG A 227 -0.76 3.13 8.09
CA ARG A 227 -0.39 3.14 6.67
C ARG A 227 1.13 3.06 6.51
N HIS A 228 1.91 3.83 7.26
CA HIS A 228 3.38 3.77 7.18
C HIS A 228 3.93 2.38 7.53
N ILE A 229 3.42 1.73 8.56
CA ILE A 229 3.80 0.36 8.92
C ILE A 229 3.43 -0.62 7.80
N LEU A 230 2.21 -0.54 7.28
CA LEU A 230 1.69 -1.42 6.23
C LEU A 230 2.43 -1.31 4.89
N TRP A 231 3.01 -0.14 4.60
CA TRP A 231 3.80 0.11 3.39
C TRP A 231 5.23 -0.40 3.46
N VAL A 232 5.74 -0.79 4.65
CA VAL A 232 7.08 -1.34 4.79
C VAL A 232 7.18 -2.62 3.93
N PRO A 233 8.22 -2.77 3.09
CA PRO A 233 8.30 -3.86 2.13
C PRO A 233 8.78 -5.17 2.79
N TYR A 234 7.96 -5.76 3.65
CA TYR A 234 8.30 -6.95 4.45
C TYR A 234 8.69 -8.18 3.63
N GLN A 235 8.08 -8.35 2.46
CA GLN A 235 8.39 -9.43 1.52
C GLN A 235 9.79 -9.29 0.89
N ASP A 236 10.39 -8.09 0.90
CA ASP A 236 11.75 -7.87 0.42
C ASP A 236 12.79 -8.34 1.47
N TYR A 237 12.36 -8.57 2.71
CA TYR A 237 13.19 -9.15 3.78
C TYR A 237 13.24 -10.70 3.64
N HIS A 238 14.41 -11.24 3.30
CA HIS A 238 14.79 -12.67 3.41
C HIS A 238 13.74 -13.71 2.96
N ARG A 239 13.19 -13.62 1.73
CA ARG A 239 12.21 -14.59 1.19
C ARG A 239 11.04 -14.86 2.15
N THR A 240 10.59 -13.84 2.88
CA THR A 240 9.43 -13.96 3.76
C THR A 240 8.21 -14.22 2.88
N SER A 241 7.53 -15.36 3.09
CA SER A 241 6.26 -15.66 2.43
C SER A 241 5.18 -14.68 2.87
N GLU A 242 4.16 -14.42 2.03
CA GLU A 242 3.00 -13.60 2.39
C GLU A 242 2.38 -14.03 3.72
N LEU A 243 2.24 -15.34 3.96
CA LEU A 243 1.72 -15.86 5.24
C LEU A 243 2.54 -15.37 6.45
N LYS A 244 3.87 -15.50 6.39
CA LYS A 244 4.76 -15.04 7.47
C LYS A 244 4.72 -13.52 7.63
N ALA A 245 4.63 -12.77 6.54
CA ALA A 245 4.51 -11.31 6.59
C ALA A 245 3.19 -10.89 7.24
N GLN A 246 2.09 -11.56 6.87
CA GLN A 246 0.78 -11.34 7.47
C GLN A 246 0.75 -11.70 8.95
N GLN A 247 1.27 -12.87 9.34
CA GLN A 247 1.35 -13.28 10.75
C GLN A 247 2.18 -12.30 11.58
N PHE A 248 3.28 -11.79 11.01
CA PHE A 248 4.10 -10.76 11.64
C PHE A 248 3.32 -9.44 11.81
N LEU A 249 2.65 -8.97 10.75
CA LEU A 249 1.86 -7.74 10.81
C LEU A 249 0.69 -7.86 11.79
N ARG A 250 -0.06 -8.95 11.74
CA ARG A 250 -1.11 -9.25 12.73
C ARG A 250 -0.55 -9.18 14.15
N ARG A 251 0.61 -9.80 14.39
CA ARG A 251 1.23 -9.78 15.72
C ARG A 251 1.51 -8.35 16.16
N ILE A 252 2.23 -7.56 15.37
CA ILE A 252 2.65 -6.21 15.79
C ILE A 252 1.50 -5.22 15.83
N LEU A 253 0.56 -5.29 14.89
CA LEU A 253 -0.54 -4.34 14.81
C LEU A 253 -1.62 -4.65 15.83
N ILE A 254 -1.94 -5.92 16.05
CA ILE A 254 -3.09 -6.28 16.86
C ILE A 254 -2.69 -6.49 18.32
N ARG A 255 -1.72 -7.38 18.61
CA ARG A 255 -1.32 -7.72 19.99
C ARG A 255 -0.10 -6.98 20.50
N GLY A 256 0.75 -6.51 19.59
CA GLY A 256 2.08 -6.02 19.94
C GLY A 256 3.09 -7.15 20.16
N PHE A 257 4.35 -6.76 20.37
CA PHE A 257 5.46 -7.68 20.65
C PHE A 257 5.61 -8.03 22.13
N LEU A 258 5.21 -7.13 23.02
CA LEU A 258 5.24 -7.33 24.46
C LEU A 258 3.93 -8.04 24.81
N ASP A 259 3.92 -9.37 24.73
CA ASP A 259 2.78 -10.19 25.14
C ASP A 259 2.34 -9.72 26.55
N ARG A 260 1.10 -9.22 26.69
CA ARG A 260 0.44 -8.92 27.96
C ARG A 260 -0.56 -10.01 28.29
#